data_AF-A0A5D6W7G0-F1
#
_entry.id   AF-A0A5D6W7G0-F1
#
_cell.length_a   1.000
_cell.length_b   1.000
_cell.length_c   1.000
_cell.angle_alpha   90.00
_cell.angle_beta   90.00
_cell.angle_gamma   90.00
#
_symmetry.space_group_name_H-M   'P 1'
#
loop_
_entity.id
_entity.type
_entity.pdbx_description
1 polymer ?
#
loop_
_entity_poly.entity_id
_entity_poly.type
_entity_poly.pdbx_seq_one_letter_code
_entity_poly.pdbx_strand_id
1 'polypeptide(L)'
;MEENKTEIEQNNETLEQMVQADMEARKKALYRHKLPKKLELLDMLEAMTKAELDDIRYNLNISGVSSLKKAELAERLSVEIVKFAQRWFPSILEEEYECFQHLLKHDGLTTEFRDDDVRLDYLRGLGLVSCGVKEDKLAWYMPKEIQAEFTKLDSGTFRSLAELNTEVTRLASGCLFFYGYMNYEQLYEKVTGYLDAAQAEQVSFMDFVGVLLNASCWQNTLVALPQGAKYYTLIDENKLEDEQREHANLGFAPLSYNRVYEAGTEGYIDATDAYKALAQFFMREHGCDVLKAADIVGEILILLQNGGNMQEAVEYLDELGLMKDDRKAEAIVPLLIAFNNSTHLWPLKGYTPAKLMAKSGRGKVIPFEEVRRHKVGRNDPCPCGSGKKYKNCCLHKDEN
;
A
#
# COMPACT_ATOMS: atom_id res chain seq x y z
N MET A 1 -3.65 13.68 39.59
CA MET A 1 -3.99 13.75 38.16
C MET A 1 -2.80 13.19 37.42
N GLU A 2 -2.61 11.90 37.60
CA GLU A 2 -1.78 11.04 36.77
C GLU A 2 -2.75 10.01 36.17
N GLU A 3 -2.31 9.36 35.11
CA GLU A 3 -2.97 8.25 34.42
C GLU A 3 -3.97 8.65 33.34
N ASN A 4 -3.41 9.00 32.18
CA ASN A 4 -3.90 8.46 30.92
C ASN A 4 -2.70 8.29 29.97
N LYS A 5 -1.74 7.46 30.40
CA LYS A 5 -0.77 6.85 29.49
C LYS A 5 -1.54 5.72 28.80
N THR A 6 -1.82 5.93 27.52
CA THR A 6 -2.37 4.93 26.59
C THR A 6 -1.70 3.57 26.81
N GLU A 7 -2.51 2.51 26.83
CA GLU A 7 -2.15 1.10 27.12
C GLU A 7 -0.94 0.55 26.34
N ILE A 8 -0.48 1.26 25.30
CA ILE A 8 0.72 0.93 24.52
C ILE A 8 2.01 1.05 25.35
N GLU A 9 2.07 1.92 26.35
CA GLU A 9 3.29 2.10 27.17
C GLU A 9 3.50 1.00 28.23
N GLN A 10 2.55 0.06 28.40
CA GLN A 10 2.63 -0.98 29.44
C GLN A 10 3.17 -2.33 28.93
N ASN A 11 3.22 -2.55 27.62
CA ASN A 11 3.86 -3.71 27.01
C ASN A 11 5.09 -3.28 26.23
N ASN A 12 6.29 -3.58 26.74
CA ASN A 12 7.54 -3.50 25.98
C ASN A 12 7.62 -4.63 24.93
N GLU A 13 6.54 -4.87 24.19
CA GLU A 13 6.53 -5.80 23.07
C GLU A 13 7.01 -5.06 21.81
N THR A 14 8.02 -5.60 21.14
CA THR A 14 8.48 -5.04 19.87
C THR A 14 7.48 -5.35 18.76
N LEU A 15 7.46 -4.55 17.68
CA LEU A 15 6.63 -4.83 16.50
C LEU A 15 6.86 -6.26 15.97
N GLU A 16 8.11 -6.73 15.96
CA GLU A 16 8.47 -8.10 15.58
C GLU A 16 7.78 -9.15 16.47
N GLN A 17 7.71 -8.92 17.79
CA GLN A 17 7.04 -9.82 18.72
C GLN A 17 5.53 -9.85 18.48
N MET A 18 4.92 -8.70 18.19
CA MET A 18 3.49 -8.60 17.86
C MET A 18 3.18 -9.37 16.57
N VAL A 19 3.96 -9.15 15.50
CA VAL A 19 3.80 -9.86 14.22
C VAL A 19 3.95 -11.38 14.41
N GLN A 20 4.94 -11.81 15.20
CA GLN A 20 5.13 -13.23 15.48
C GLN A 20 3.95 -13.84 16.25
N ALA A 21 3.44 -13.15 17.27
CA ALA A 21 2.28 -13.59 18.04
C ALA A 21 1.01 -13.69 17.16
N ASP A 22 0.80 -12.73 16.27
CA ASP A 22 -0.32 -12.74 15.32
C ASP A 22 -0.21 -13.90 14.34
N MET A 23 0.98 -14.18 13.80
CA MET A 23 1.22 -15.32 12.91
C MET A 23 1.00 -16.67 13.62
N GLU A 24 1.37 -16.79 14.90
CA GLU A 24 1.09 -17.98 15.70
C GLU A 24 -0.41 -18.15 15.99
N ALA A 25 -1.10 -17.06 16.34
CA ALA A 25 -2.54 -17.06 16.55
C ALA A 25 -3.30 -17.44 15.28
N ARG A 26 -2.91 -16.87 14.14
CA ARG A 26 -3.40 -17.23 12.81
C ARG A 26 -3.20 -18.72 12.53
N LYS A 27 -1.97 -19.23 12.69
CA LYS A 27 -1.66 -20.64 12.47
C LYS A 27 -2.56 -21.55 13.31
N LYS A 28 -2.72 -21.26 14.61
CA LYS A 28 -3.61 -22.02 15.50
C LYS A 28 -5.07 -21.99 15.03
N ALA A 29 -5.53 -20.86 14.52
CA ALA A 29 -6.89 -20.71 14.00
C ALA A 29 -7.13 -21.54 12.73
N LEU A 30 -6.15 -21.67 11.84
CA LEU A 30 -6.25 -22.50 10.63
C LEU A 30 -6.16 -23.99 10.95
N TYR A 31 -5.21 -24.40 11.80
CA TYR A 31 -4.95 -25.80 12.15
C TYR A 31 -6.04 -26.47 13.02
N ARG A 32 -7.01 -25.71 13.56
CA ARG A 32 -8.15 -26.31 14.29
C ARG A 32 -9.17 -26.97 13.36
N HIS A 33 -9.16 -26.62 12.08
CA HIS A 33 -10.16 -27.06 11.11
C HIS A 33 -9.85 -28.46 10.58
N LYS A 34 -10.87 -29.29 10.45
CA LYS A 34 -10.79 -30.61 9.80
C LYS A 34 -11.29 -30.49 8.37
N LEU A 35 -10.75 -31.31 7.48
CA LEU A 35 -11.29 -31.42 6.14
C LEU A 35 -12.75 -31.91 6.19
N PRO A 36 -13.67 -31.29 5.43
CA PRO A 36 -15.03 -31.77 5.31
C PRO A 36 -15.06 -33.13 4.58
N LYS A 37 -16.17 -33.88 4.76
CA LYS A 37 -16.35 -35.17 4.08
C LYS A 37 -16.39 -35.04 2.56
N LYS A 38 -16.89 -33.91 2.09
CA LYS A 38 -16.95 -33.54 0.68
C LYS A 38 -16.42 -32.13 0.51
N LEU A 39 -15.75 -31.89 -0.61
CA LEU A 39 -15.30 -30.55 -1.01
C LEU A 39 -16.44 -29.80 -1.72
N GLU A 40 -17.64 -29.82 -1.15
CA GLU A 40 -18.80 -29.05 -1.64
C GLU A 40 -18.92 -27.77 -0.80
N LEU A 41 -19.47 -26.71 -1.39
CA LEU A 41 -19.48 -25.38 -0.78
C LEU A 41 -20.29 -25.35 0.52
N LEU A 42 -21.41 -26.07 0.58
CA LEU A 42 -22.21 -26.17 1.80
C LEU A 42 -21.45 -26.90 2.91
N ASP A 43 -20.83 -28.05 2.61
CA ASP A 43 -20.00 -28.80 3.58
C ASP A 43 -18.83 -27.95 4.12
N MET A 44 -18.23 -27.13 3.25
CA MET A 44 -17.18 -26.18 3.64
C MET A 44 -17.71 -25.16 4.66
N LEU A 45 -18.84 -24.51 4.38
CA LEU A 45 -19.42 -23.47 5.23
C LEU A 45 -19.96 -24.04 6.55
N GLU A 46 -20.51 -25.25 6.55
CA GLU A 46 -20.95 -25.93 7.76
C GLU A 46 -19.79 -26.30 8.69
N ALA A 47 -18.59 -26.53 8.15
CA ALA A 47 -17.37 -26.78 8.92
C ALA A 47 -16.80 -25.50 9.58
N MET A 48 -17.04 -24.32 9.01
CA MET A 48 -16.59 -23.03 9.54
C MET A 48 -17.36 -22.64 10.82
N THR A 49 -16.84 -21.69 11.58
CA THR A 49 -17.54 -21.10 12.76
C THR A 49 -18.55 -20.04 12.32
N LYS A 50 -19.53 -19.71 13.18
CA LYS A 50 -20.50 -18.65 12.85
C LYS A 50 -19.82 -17.30 12.61
N ALA A 51 -18.75 -16.98 13.36
CA ALA A 51 -17.98 -15.76 13.18
C ALA A 51 -17.36 -15.70 11.77
N GLU A 52 -16.72 -16.78 11.32
CA GLU A 52 -16.13 -16.84 9.98
C GLU A 52 -17.20 -16.74 8.86
N LEU A 53 -18.42 -17.28 9.09
CA LEU A 53 -19.54 -17.07 8.17
C LEU A 53 -20.03 -15.62 8.16
N ASP A 54 -20.07 -14.97 9.33
CA ASP A 54 -20.41 -13.56 9.46
C ASP A 54 -19.34 -12.66 8.80
N ASP A 55 -18.07 -13.04 8.81
CA ASP A 55 -16.99 -12.37 8.07
C ASP A 55 -17.18 -12.49 6.55
N ILE A 56 -17.47 -13.69 6.04
CA ILE A 56 -17.80 -13.88 4.61
C ILE A 56 -19.03 -13.04 4.24
N ARG A 57 -20.08 -13.06 5.06
CA ARG A 57 -21.28 -12.24 4.85
C ARG A 57 -20.94 -10.76 4.75
N TYR A 58 -20.06 -10.26 5.61
CA TYR A 58 -19.60 -8.87 5.61
C TYR A 58 -18.81 -8.55 4.33
N ASN A 59 -17.81 -9.37 3.99
CA ASN A 59 -16.95 -9.18 2.82
C ASN A 59 -17.72 -9.22 1.51
N LEU A 60 -18.74 -10.07 1.41
CA LEU A 60 -19.63 -10.14 0.25
C LEU A 60 -20.74 -9.08 0.26
N ASN A 61 -20.76 -8.21 1.28
CA ASN A 61 -21.75 -7.16 1.50
C ASN A 61 -23.21 -7.68 1.45
N ILE A 62 -23.48 -8.81 2.10
CA ILE A 62 -24.80 -9.44 2.13
C ILE A 62 -25.60 -8.92 3.34
N SER A 63 -26.63 -8.11 3.05
CA SER A 63 -27.50 -7.50 4.04
C SER A 63 -28.76 -8.34 4.34
N GLY A 64 -29.39 -8.08 5.49
CA GLY A 64 -30.67 -8.70 5.86
C GLY A 64 -30.62 -10.14 6.36
N VAL A 65 -29.42 -10.70 6.59
CA VAL A 65 -29.24 -12.12 6.97
C VAL A 65 -28.45 -12.33 8.28
N SER A 66 -28.18 -11.26 9.04
CA SER A 66 -27.39 -11.33 10.28
C SER A 66 -28.07 -12.07 11.44
N SER A 67 -29.40 -12.18 11.42
CA SER A 67 -30.19 -12.91 12.41
C SER A 67 -30.28 -14.42 12.14
N LEU A 68 -29.82 -14.89 10.98
CA LEU A 68 -29.88 -16.30 10.62
C LEU A 68 -29.03 -17.15 11.56
N LYS A 69 -29.51 -18.37 11.83
CA LYS A 69 -28.70 -19.38 12.51
C LYS A 69 -27.60 -19.88 11.57
N LYS A 70 -26.56 -20.50 12.14
CA LYS A 70 -25.38 -20.96 11.39
C LYS A 70 -25.72 -21.76 10.12
N ALA A 71 -26.60 -22.76 10.23
CA ALA A 71 -26.96 -23.61 9.10
C ALA A 71 -27.70 -22.82 8.00
N GLU A 72 -28.70 -22.03 8.37
CA GLU A 72 -29.46 -21.17 7.44
C GLU A 72 -28.54 -20.13 6.77
N LEU A 73 -27.57 -19.59 7.51
CA LEU A 73 -26.57 -18.67 6.98
C LEU A 73 -25.65 -19.37 5.99
N ALA A 74 -25.17 -20.58 6.28
CA ALA A 74 -24.33 -21.38 5.38
C ALA A 74 -25.07 -21.70 4.07
N GLU A 75 -26.33 -22.13 4.14
CA GLU A 75 -27.16 -22.35 2.95
C GLU A 75 -27.26 -21.07 2.10
N ARG A 76 -27.55 -19.93 2.74
CA ARG A 76 -27.66 -18.67 2.02
C ARG A 76 -26.33 -18.24 1.39
N LEU A 77 -25.23 -18.35 2.13
CA LEU A 77 -23.90 -17.98 1.66
C LEU A 77 -23.45 -18.86 0.49
N SER A 78 -23.78 -20.16 0.50
CA SER A 78 -23.40 -21.05 -0.61
C SER A 78 -23.90 -20.54 -1.97
N VAL A 79 -25.12 -19.99 -2.02
CA VAL A 79 -25.69 -19.41 -3.24
C VAL A 79 -25.03 -18.08 -3.60
N GLU A 80 -24.79 -17.21 -2.62
CA GLU A 80 -24.25 -15.87 -2.90
C GLU A 80 -22.76 -15.88 -3.25
N ILE A 81 -21.98 -16.80 -2.67
CA ILE A 81 -20.55 -16.98 -3.00
C ILE A 81 -20.39 -17.35 -4.48
N VAL A 82 -21.21 -18.26 -5.02
CA VAL A 82 -21.15 -18.63 -6.46
C VAL A 82 -21.42 -17.43 -7.35
N LYS A 83 -22.46 -16.63 -7.05
CA LYS A 83 -22.75 -15.39 -7.80
C LYS A 83 -21.67 -14.33 -7.66
N PHE A 84 -21.01 -14.28 -6.49
CA PHE A 84 -19.89 -13.39 -6.28
C PHE A 84 -18.69 -13.82 -7.12
N ALA A 85 -18.31 -15.10 -7.07
CA ALA A 85 -17.21 -15.67 -7.84
C ALA A 85 -17.34 -15.36 -9.34
N GLN A 86 -18.55 -15.51 -9.92
CA GLN A 86 -18.82 -15.17 -11.32
C GLN A 86 -18.51 -13.72 -11.69
N ARG A 87 -18.71 -12.78 -10.75
CA ARG A 87 -18.45 -11.34 -10.96
C ARG A 87 -17.02 -10.95 -10.59
N TRP A 88 -16.41 -11.68 -9.66
CA TRP A 88 -15.08 -11.40 -9.13
C TRP A 88 -13.97 -11.98 -9.99
N PHE A 89 -14.15 -13.17 -10.56
CA PHE A 89 -13.12 -13.83 -11.39
C PHE A 89 -12.56 -12.98 -12.53
N PRO A 90 -13.35 -12.16 -13.27
CA PRO A 90 -12.80 -11.27 -14.28
C PRO A 90 -11.78 -10.24 -13.77
N SER A 91 -11.72 -9.98 -12.46
CA SER A 91 -10.82 -8.99 -11.83
C SER A 91 -9.54 -9.57 -11.23
N ILE A 92 -9.33 -10.88 -11.33
CA ILE A 92 -8.17 -11.55 -10.72
C ILE A 92 -6.88 -11.16 -11.41
N LEU A 93 -5.78 -11.20 -10.66
CA LEU A 93 -4.43 -11.04 -11.21
C LEU A 93 -3.85 -12.42 -11.55
N GLU A 94 -2.68 -12.42 -12.17
CA GLU A 94 -2.00 -13.62 -12.64
C GLU A 94 -1.68 -14.58 -11.49
N GLU A 95 -1.26 -14.08 -10.33
CA GLU A 95 -0.95 -14.92 -9.16
C GLU A 95 -2.20 -15.62 -8.60
N GLU A 96 -3.35 -14.94 -8.51
CA GLU A 96 -4.60 -15.61 -8.14
C GLU A 96 -5.02 -16.65 -9.18
N TYR A 97 -4.90 -16.33 -10.48
CA TYR A 97 -5.17 -17.29 -11.56
C TYR A 97 -4.30 -18.54 -11.40
N GLU A 98 -3.00 -18.38 -11.16
CA GLU A 98 -2.08 -19.48 -10.89
C GLU A 98 -2.45 -20.28 -9.63
N CYS A 99 -2.88 -19.61 -8.56
CA CYS A 99 -3.38 -20.24 -7.34
C CYS A 99 -4.60 -21.14 -7.62
N PHE A 100 -5.61 -20.63 -8.34
CA PHE A 100 -6.80 -21.41 -8.69
C PHE A 100 -6.49 -22.54 -9.68
N GLN A 101 -5.60 -22.30 -10.65
CA GLN A 101 -5.07 -23.32 -11.56
C GLN A 101 -4.38 -24.45 -10.81
N HIS A 102 -3.54 -24.12 -9.83
CA HIS A 102 -2.86 -25.09 -8.99
C HIS A 102 -3.86 -25.97 -8.24
N LEU A 103 -4.88 -25.35 -7.62
CA LEU A 103 -5.94 -26.10 -6.94
C LEU A 103 -6.67 -27.04 -7.91
N LEU A 104 -7.05 -26.59 -9.11
CA LEU A 104 -7.71 -27.44 -10.12
C LEU A 104 -6.87 -28.65 -10.54
N LYS A 105 -5.56 -28.46 -10.74
CA LYS A 105 -4.64 -29.55 -11.12
C LYS A 105 -4.48 -30.62 -10.04
N HIS A 106 -4.80 -30.27 -8.78
CA HIS A 106 -4.76 -31.15 -7.63
C HIS A 106 -6.17 -31.55 -7.15
N ASP A 107 -7.14 -31.66 -8.07
CA ASP A 107 -8.53 -32.05 -7.78
C ASP A 107 -9.20 -31.17 -6.70
N GLY A 108 -8.80 -29.90 -6.64
CA GLY A 108 -9.29 -28.90 -5.70
C GLY A 108 -8.69 -28.98 -4.30
N LEU A 109 -7.62 -29.74 -4.04
CA LEU A 109 -7.01 -29.85 -2.71
C LEU A 109 -5.48 -30.00 -2.76
N THR A 110 -4.76 -29.16 -2.03
CA THR A 110 -3.30 -29.17 -1.98
C THR A 110 -2.75 -28.93 -0.57
N THR A 111 -1.57 -29.47 -0.29
CA THR A 111 -0.76 -29.17 0.92
C THR A 111 0.55 -28.45 0.55
N GLU A 112 0.65 -27.96 -0.68
CA GLU A 112 1.91 -27.38 -1.21
C GLU A 112 2.01 -25.88 -0.98
N PHE A 113 0.89 -25.21 -0.68
CA PHE A 113 0.91 -23.80 -0.28
C PHE A 113 1.61 -23.64 1.07
N ARG A 114 2.32 -22.52 1.21
CA ARG A 114 3.02 -22.20 2.44
C ARG A 114 2.03 -21.80 3.53
N ASP A 115 2.29 -22.27 4.75
CA ASP A 115 1.48 -21.92 5.92
C ASP A 115 1.50 -20.43 6.25
N ASP A 116 2.59 -19.73 5.91
CA ASP A 116 2.79 -18.31 6.19
C ASP A 116 2.24 -17.37 5.10
N ASP A 117 1.66 -17.92 4.03
CA ASP A 117 1.00 -17.11 3.00
C ASP A 117 -0.36 -16.60 3.53
N VAL A 118 -0.38 -15.32 3.89
CA VAL A 118 -1.56 -14.64 4.43
C VAL A 118 -2.59 -14.29 3.35
N ARG A 119 -2.23 -14.30 2.07
CA ARG A 119 -3.14 -13.93 0.97
C ARG A 119 -4.28 -14.94 0.79
N LEU A 120 -4.05 -16.19 1.17
CA LEU A 120 -5.08 -17.24 1.16
C LEU A 120 -6.19 -16.95 2.19
N ASP A 121 -5.93 -16.13 3.22
CA ASP A 121 -6.97 -15.71 4.16
C ASP A 121 -8.01 -14.81 3.49
N TYR A 122 -7.58 -13.98 2.53
CA TYR A 122 -8.48 -13.16 1.75
C TYR A 122 -9.43 -14.02 0.91
N LEU A 123 -8.91 -15.00 0.14
CA LEU A 123 -9.75 -15.91 -0.64
C LEU A 123 -10.69 -16.73 0.24
N ARG A 124 -10.23 -17.10 1.44
CA ARG A 124 -11.06 -17.76 2.45
C ARG A 124 -12.14 -16.85 3.02
N GLY A 125 -11.82 -15.58 3.26
CA GLY A 125 -12.76 -14.54 3.68
C GLY A 125 -13.80 -14.21 2.61
N LEU A 126 -13.57 -14.58 1.34
CA LEU A 126 -14.55 -14.52 0.26
C LEU A 126 -15.35 -15.83 0.10
N GLY A 127 -14.98 -16.89 0.82
CA GLY A 127 -15.56 -18.23 0.68
C GLY A 127 -15.18 -18.95 -0.61
N LEU A 128 -14.12 -18.52 -1.30
CA LEU A 128 -13.67 -19.14 -2.56
C LEU A 128 -12.78 -20.37 -2.31
N VAL A 129 -12.09 -20.38 -1.17
CA VAL A 129 -11.28 -21.52 -0.69
C VAL A 129 -11.48 -21.68 0.81
N SER A 130 -11.03 -22.80 1.36
CA SER A 130 -10.89 -22.98 2.80
C SER A 130 -9.75 -23.95 3.10
N CYS A 131 -9.54 -24.25 4.38
CA CYS A 131 -8.44 -25.08 4.85
C CYS A 131 -8.89 -26.13 5.87
N GLY A 132 -8.11 -27.19 6.00
CA GLY A 132 -8.20 -28.15 7.10
C GLY A 132 -6.93 -28.99 7.22
N VAL A 133 -6.78 -29.71 8.33
CA VAL A 133 -5.59 -30.54 8.56
C VAL A 133 -5.72 -31.90 7.86
N LYS A 134 -4.67 -32.27 7.11
CA LYS A 134 -4.48 -33.59 6.49
C LYS A 134 -3.07 -34.07 6.81
N GLU A 135 -2.93 -35.22 7.47
CA GLU A 135 -1.64 -35.82 7.81
C GLU A 135 -0.68 -34.83 8.52
N ASP A 136 -1.20 -34.13 9.53
CA ASP A 136 -0.48 -33.10 10.33
C ASP A 136 -0.01 -31.87 9.55
N LYS A 137 -0.44 -31.70 8.30
CA LYS A 137 -0.18 -30.51 7.47
C LYS A 137 -1.46 -29.73 7.19
N LEU A 138 -1.32 -28.42 7.00
CA LEU A 138 -2.41 -27.60 6.50
C LEU A 138 -2.66 -27.93 5.02
N ALA A 139 -3.90 -28.32 4.70
CA ALA A 139 -4.38 -28.51 3.35
C ALA A 139 -5.36 -27.41 3.00
N TRP A 140 -5.16 -26.76 1.85
CA TRP A 140 -6.08 -25.81 1.27
C TRP A 140 -6.93 -26.50 0.21
N TYR A 141 -8.20 -26.12 0.12
CA TYR A 141 -9.11 -26.68 -0.85
C TYR A 141 -10.07 -25.65 -1.43
N MET A 142 -10.45 -25.86 -2.70
CA MET A 142 -11.45 -25.11 -3.44
C MET A 142 -12.72 -25.98 -3.57
N PRO A 143 -13.89 -25.50 -3.14
CA PRO A 143 -15.13 -26.27 -3.25
C PRO A 143 -15.54 -26.46 -4.72
N LYS A 144 -16.18 -27.59 -5.03
CA LYS A 144 -16.51 -28.05 -6.39
C LYS A 144 -17.32 -27.05 -7.20
N GLU A 145 -18.21 -26.30 -6.56
CA GLU A 145 -19.00 -25.26 -7.21
C GLU A 145 -18.11 -24.14 -7.73
N ILE A 146 -17.09 -23.74 -6.97
CA ILE A 146 -16.13 -22.71 -7.36
C ILE A 146 -15.15 -23.24 -8.40
N GLN A 147 -14.73 -24.51 -8.29
CA GLN A 147 -13.99 -25.19 -9.36
C GLN A 147 -14.77 -25.12 -10.67
N ALA A 148 -16.06 -25.46 -10.64
CA ALA A 148 -16.91 -25.46 -11.83
C ALA A 148 -17.08 -24.05 -12.42
N GLU A 149 -17.26 -23.00 -11.60
CA GLU A 149 -17.33 -21.62 -12.11
C GLU A 149 -16.01 -21.18 -12.73
N PHE A 150 -14.87 -21.48 -12.11
CA PHE A 150 -13.56 -21.11 -12.65
C PHE A 150 -13.28 -21.85 -13.97
N THR A 151 -13.57 -23.15 -14.04
CA THR A 151 -13.38 -23.96 -15.27
C THR A 151 -14.22 -23.45 -16.44
N LYS A 152 -15.38 -22.82 -16.22
CA LYS A 152 -16.16 -22.21 -17.32
C LYS A 152 -15.43 -21.05 -17.97
N LEU A 153 -14.59 -20.33 -17.20
CA LEU A 153 -13.81 -19.19 -17.67
C LEU A 153 -12.44 -19.62 -18.19
N ASP A 154 -11.88 -20.71 -17.64
CA ASP A 154 -10.51 -21.17 -17.89
C ASP A 154 -10.24 -21.60 -19.34
N SER A 155 -10.01 -20.58 -20.14
CA SER A 155 -9.69 -20.60 -21.55
C SER A 155 -8.43 -19.76 -21.76
N GLY A 156 -7.75 -19.91 -22.90
CA GLY A 156 -6.54 -19.11 -23.19
C GLY A 156 -6.78 -17.59 -23.08
N THR A 157 -8.01 -17.13 -23.36
CA THR A 157 -8.42 -15.73 -23.23
C THR A 157 -8.52 -15.25 -21.78
N PHE A 158 -8.84 -16.13 -20.82
CA PHE A 158 -8.97 -15.73 -19.42
C PHE A 158 -7.60 -15.53 -18.75
N ARG A 159 -6.61 -16.36 -19.11
CA ARG A 159 -5.22 -16.12 -18.70
C ARG A 159 -4.73 -14.74 -19.17
N SER A 160 -4.94 -14.41 -20.45
CA SER A 160 -4.54 -13.09 -20.98
C SER A 160 -5.25 -11.92 -20.30
N LEU A 161 -6.49 -12.11 -19.84
CA LEU A 161 -7.17 -11.11 -19.02
C LEU A 161 -6.49 -10.93 -17.66
N ALA A 162 -6.12 -12.02 -16.97
CA ALA A 162 -5.40 -11.95 -15.70
C ALA A 162 -4.01 -11.30 -15.84
N GLU A 163 -3.30 -11.58 -16.94
CA GLU A 163 -2.04 -10.92 -17.29
C GLU A 163 -2.25 -9.41 -17.50
N LEU A 164 -3.29 -9.01 -18.23
CA LEU A 164 -3.65 -7.60 -18.44
C LEU A 164 -4.04 -6.90 -17.11
N ASN A 165 -4.83 -7.55 -16.25
CA ASN A 165 -5.19 -7.02 -14.94
C ASN A 165 -3.95 -6.80 -14.06
N THR A 166 -2.98 -7.69 -14.16
CA THR A 166 -1.68 -7.57 -13.45
C THR A 166 -0.89 -6.39 -13.97
N GLU A 167 -0.83 -6.20 -15.29
CA GLU A 167 -0.19 -5.03 -15.90
C GLU A 167 -0.86 -3.73 -15.48
N VAL A 168 -2.19 -3.66 -15.56
CA VAL A 168 -3.00 -2.52 -15.11
C VAL A 168 -2.73 -2.17 -13.66
N THR A 169 -2.74 -3.17 -12.78
CA THR A 169 -2.46 -3.00 -11.35
C THR A 169 -1.05 -2.48 -11.13
N ARG A 170 -0.05 -3.05 -11.80
CA ARG A 170 1.34 -2.64 -11.67
C ARG A 170 1.56 -1.21 -12.19
N LEU A 171 0.92 -0.82 -13.28
CA LEU A 171 0.95 0.56 -13.76
C LEU A 171 0.26 1.52 -12.80
N ALA A 172 -0.86 1.11 -12.20
CA ALA A 172 -1.56 1.90 -11.18
C ALA A 172 -0.69 2.12 -9.94
N SER A 173 -0.13 1.05 -9.36
CA SER A 173 0.81 1.12 -8.23
C SER A 173 2.02 2.00 -8.55
N GLY A 174 2.57 1.90 -9.76
CA GLY A 174 3.67 2.74 -10.22
C GLY A 174 3.30 4.22 -10.32
N CYS A 175 2.10 4.52 -10.83
CA CYS A 175 1.60 5.90 -10.84
C CYS A 175 1.48 6.42 -9.41
N LEU A 176 0.88 5.64 -8.52
CA LEU A 176 0.69 6.01 -7.12
C LEU A 176 2.03 6.16 -6.38
N PHE A 177 3.04 5.35 -6.66
CA PHE A 177 4.40 5.52 -6.12
C PHE A 177 4.95 6.93 -6.41
N PHE A 178 4.75 7.45 -7.63
CA PHE A 178 5.25 8.77 -8.01
C PHE A 178 4.31 9.93 -7.67
N TYR A 179 3.01 9.69 -7.50
CA TYR A 179 1.99 10.74 -7.38
C TYR A 179 1.24 10.76 -6.05
N GLY A 180 1.41 9.72 -5.23
CA GLY A 180 0.82 9.56 -3.89
C GLY A 180 -0.63 9.11 -3.94
N TYR A 181 -1.48 9.91 -4.57
CA TYR A 181 -2.93 9.68 -4.68
C TYR A 181 -3.46 10.13 -6.03
N MET A 182 -4.45 9.41 -6.55
CA MET A 182 -5.25 9.81 -7.69
C MET A 182 -6.69 9.35 -7.51
N ASN A 183 -7.65 10.17 -7.95
CA ASN A 183 -9.02 9.70 -8.07
C ASN A 183 -9.14 8.64 -9.21
N TYR A 184 -10.21 7.86 -9.21
CA TYR A 184 -10.33 6.74 -10.17
C TYR A 184 -10.31 7.19 -11.63
N GLU A 185 -10.92 8.33 -11.97
CA GLU A 185 -10.94 8.84 -13.34
C GLU A 185 -9.52 9.20 -13.81
N GLN A 186 -8.77 9.95 -12.99
CA GLN A 186 -7.40 10.33 -13.28
C GLN A 186 -6.48 9.12 -13.40
N LEU A 187 -6.61 8.14 -12.50
CA LEU A 187 -5.77 6.95 -12.50
C LEU A 187 -6.09 6.06 -13.70
N TYR A 188 -7.38 5.89 -14.03
CA TYR A 188 -7.84 5.16 -15.21
C TYR A 188 -7.28 5.78 -16.50
N GLU A 189 -7.44 7.09 -16.69
CA GLU A 189 -6.89 7.81 -17.85
C GLU A 189 -5.37 7.66 -17.93
N LYS A 190 -4.69 7.73 -16.79
CA LYS A 190 -3.23 7.63 -16.74
C LYS A 190 -2.74 6.23 -17.10
N VAL A 191 -3.36 5.19 -16.54
CA VAL A 191 -2.98 3.79 -16.78
C VAL A 191 -3.33 3.36 -18.20
N THR A 192 -4.54 3.65 -18.69
CA THR A 192 -4.92 3.31 -20.07
C THR A 192 -4.08 4.06 -21.09
N GLY A 193 -3.60 5.27 -20.78
CA GLY A 193 -2.63 6.00 -21.62
C GLY A 193 -1.24 5.36 -21.73
N TYR A 194 -0.92 4.36 -20.89
CA TYR A 194 0.31 3.57 -20.98
C TYR A 194 0.15 2.28 -21.80
N LEU A 195 -1.07 1.78 -21.93
CA LEU A 195 -1.38 0.55 -22.66
C LEU A 195 -1.36 0.78 -24.17
N ASP A 196 -1.18 -0.29 -24.95
CA ASP A 196 -1.46 -0.21 -26.38
C ASP A 196 -2.97 -0.07 -26.65
N ALA A 197 -3.33 0.32 -27.88
CA ALA A 197 -4.72 0.60 -28.23
C ALA A 197 -5.65 -0.61 -28.05
N ALA A 198 -5.17 -1.82 -28.35
CA ALA A 198 -5.99 -3.03 -28.26
C ALA A 198 -6.19 -3.46 -26.80
N GLN A 199 -5.18 -3.27 -25.94
CA GLN A 199 -5.29 -3.49 -24.50
C GLN A 199 -6.20 -2.44 -23.85
N ALA A 200 -6.02 -1.16 -24.17
CA ALA A 200 -6.82 -0.08 -23.61
C ALA A 200 -8.32 -0.23 -23.93
N GLU A 201 -8.68 -0.71 -25.12
CA GLU A 201 -10.07 -1.00 -25.50
C GLU A 201 -10.72 -2.13 -24.69
N GLN A 202 -9.92 -3.02 -24.09
CA GLN A 202 -10.41 -4.13 -23.27
C GLN A 202 -10.67 -3.75 -21.81
N VAL A 203 -10.08 -2.65 -21.33
CA VAL A 203 -10.19 -2.22 -19.93
C VAL A 203 -11.26 -1.15 -19.81
N SER A 204 -12.48 -1.53 -19.42
CA SER A 204 -13.50 -0.54 -19.09
C SER A 204 -13.21 0.14 -17.74
N PHE A 205 -13.78 1.33 -17.51
CA PHE A 205 -13.63 2.02 -16.23
C PHE A 205 -14.12 1.17 -15.04
N MET A 206 -15.22 0.43 -15.19
CA MET A 206 -15.76 -0.41 -14.11
C MET A 206 -14.88 -1.62 -13.84
N ASP A 207 -14.32 -2.24 -14.90
CA ASP A 207 -13.39 -3.35 -14.76
C ASP A 207 -12.10 -2.89 -14.10
N PHE A 208 -11.57 -1.73 -14.51
CA PHE A 208 -10.41 -1.10 -13.88
C PHE A 208 -10.60 -0.90 -12.37
N VAL A 209 -11.73 -0.31 -11.94
CA VAL A 209 -12.04 -0.14 -10.51
C VAL A 209 -12.15 -1.49 -9.81
N GLY A 210 -12.80 -2.48 -10.44
CA GLY A 210 -12.89 -3.84 -9.90
C GLY A 210 -11.53 -4.50 -9.69
N VAL A 211 -10.63 -4.37 -10.67
CA VAL A 211 -9.24 -4.85 -10.60
C VAL A 211 -8.48 -4.17 -9.47
N LEU A 212 -8.59 -2.84 -9.32
CA LEU A 212 -7.90 -2.13 -8.23
C LEU A 212 -8.43 -2.51 -6.84
N LEU A 213 -9.74 -2.70 -6.70
CA LEU A 213 -10.33 -3.17 -5.44
C LEU A 213 -9.81 -4.57 -5.09
N ASN A 214 -9.76 -5.48 -6.06
CA ASN A 214 -9.20 -6.81 -5.85
C ASN A 214 -7.70 -6.75 -5.50
N ALA A 215 -6.92 -6.00 -6.29
CA ALA A 215 -5.50 -5.82 -6.08
C ALA A 215 -5.17 -5.24 -4.71
N SER A 216 -5.96 -4.28 -4.21
CA SER A 216 -5.77 -3.69 -2.88
C SER A 216 -5.94 -4.68 -1.72
N CYS A 217 -6.62 -5.80 -1.96
CA CYS A 217 -6.76 -6.89 -1.00
C CYS A 217 -5.69 -7.98 -1.18
N TRP A 218 -5.06 -8.07 -2.36
CA TRP A 218 -4.08 -9.09 -2.70
C TRP A 218 -2.63 -8.64 -2.52
N GLN A 219 -2.35 -7.35 -2.79
CA GLN A 219 -1.02 -6.75 -2.82
C GLN A 219 -0.90 -5.59 -1.84
N ASN A 220 0.31 -5.35 -1.33
CA ASN A 220 0.59 -4.28 -0.37
C ASN A 220 1.04 -2.97 -1.02
N THR A 221 0.93 -2.82 -2.34
CA THR A 221 1.49 -1.66 -3.05
C THR A 221 0.54 -0.47 -3.13
N LEU A 222 -0.77 -0.71 -3.07
CA LEU A 222 -1.79 0.33 -3.14
C LEU A 222 -2.93 0.07 -2.14
N VAL A 223 -3.66 1.14 -1.83
CA VAL A 223 -4.87 1.09 -1.02
C VAL A 223 -6.00 1.73 -1.81
N ALA A 224 -7.08 0.98 -2.04
CA ALA A 224 -8.29 1.50 -2.65
C ALA A 224 -9.12 2.28 -1.62
N LEU A 225 -9.60 3.44 -2.04
CA LEU A 225 -10.44 4.36 -1.27
C LEU A 225 -11.80 4.55 -1.98
N PRO A 226 -12.82 5.12 -1.32
CA PRO A 226 -14.12 5.32 -1.97
C PRO A 226 -14.08 6.17 -3.25
N GLN A 227 -13.13 7.10 -3.37
CA GLN A 227 -13.05 8.06 -4.49
C GLN A 227 -11.78 7.93 -5.34
N GLY A 228 -10.86 7.04 -4.98
CA GLY A 228 -9.57 6.92 -5.65
C GLY A 228 -8.72 5.82 -5.05
N ALA A 229 -7.43 5.86 -5.33
CA ALA A 229 -6.46 4.96 -4.70
C ALA A 229 -5.23 5.76 -4.27
N LYS A 230 -4.56 5.27 -3.23
CA LYS A 230 -3.29 5.83 -2.75
C LYS A 230 -2.19 4.78 -2.72
N TYR A 231 -0.95 5.24 -2.79
CA TYR A 231 0.18 4.40 -2.46
C TYR A 231 0.15 4.08 -0.96
N TYR A 232 0.55 2.88 -0.57
CA TYR A 232 0.35 2.39 0.80
C TYR A 232 1.05 3.23 1.89
N THR A 233 2.12 3.95 1.54
CA THR A 233 2.87 4.82 2.47
C THR A 233 2.34 6.26 2.54
N LEU A 234 1.27 6.59 1.81
CA LEU A 234 0.63 7.89 1.92
C LEU A 234 -0.21 7.98 3.20
N ILE A 235 0.17 8.92 4.07
CA ILE A 235 -0.41 9.09 5.40
C ILE A 235 -1.79 9.76 5.30
N ASP A 236 -1.88 10.89 4.61
CA ASP A 236 -3.10 11.72 4.55
C ASP A 236 -3.35 12.20 3.12
N GLU A 237 -4.32 11.56 2.45
CA GLU A 237 -4.73 11.91 1.09
C GLU A 237 -5.36 13.30 0.99
N ASN A 238 -6.09 13.77 2.01
CA ASN A 238 -6.74 15.08 1.97
C ASN A 238 -5.69 16.19 2.07
N LYS A 239 -4.70 16.03 2.94
CA LYS A 239 -3.56 16.94 3.05
C LYS A 239 -2.81 17.02 1.72
N LEU A 240 -2.50 15.87 1.11
CA LEU A 240 -1.79 15.84 -0.17
C LEU A 240 -2.59 16.53 -1.28
N GLU A 241 -3.90 16.28 -1.37
CA GLU A 241 -4.75 16.95 -2.35
C GLU A 241 -4.74 18.48 -2.17
N ASP A 242 -4.79 18.98 -0.94
CA ASP A 242 -4.73 20.41 -0.66
C ASP A 242 -3.38 21.02 -1.06
N GLU A 243 -2.26 20.36 -0.78
CA GLU A 243 -0.93 20.79 -1.23
C GLU A 243 -0.83 20.78 -2.77
N GLN A 244 -1.36 19.76 -3.44
CA GLN A 244 -1.37 19.68 -4.90
C GLN A 244 -2.29 20.74 -5.55
N ARG A 245 -3.32 21.24 -4.84
CA ARG A 245 -4.18 22.35 -5.29
C ARG A 245 -3.45 23.68 -5.30
N GLU A 246 -2.51 23.91 -4.38
CA GLU A 246 -1.62 25.10 -4.44
C GLU A 246 -0.79 25.13 -5.73
N HIS A 247 -0.58 23.95 -6.32
CA HIS A 247 0.07 23.76 -7.62
C HIS A 247 -0.93 23.39 -8.74
N ALA A 248 -2.14 23.96 -8.73
CA ALA A 248 -3.19 23.67 -9.73
C ALA A 248 -2.74 23.83 -11.20
N ASN A 249 -1.85 24.78 -11.49
CA ASN A 249 -1.32 25.01 -12.84
C ASN A 249 -0.23 24.00 -13.27
N LEU A 250 0.23 23.14 -12.36
CA LEU A 250 1.19 22.07 -12.65
C LEU A 250 0.42 20.77 -12.93
N GLY A 251 0.57 20.22 -14.13
CA GLY A 251 0.12 18.85 -14.42
C GLY A 251 1.04 17.81 -13.79
N PHE A 252 0.63 16.54 -13.73
CA PHE A 252 1.51 15.46 -13.24
C PHE A 252 2.78 15.31 -14.08
N ALA A 253 3.89 14.97 -13.43
CA ALA A 253 5.16 14.76 -14.12
C ALA A 253 5.03 13.65 -15.18
N PRO A 254 5.47 13.88 -16.44
CA PRO A 254 5.44 12.82 -17.44
C PRO A 254 6.52 11.78 -17.14
N LEU A 255 6.10 10.51 -17.10
CA LEU A 255 6.96 9.35 -16.84
C LEU A 255 6.75 8.33 -17.96
N SER A 256 7.78 7.56 -18.29
CA SER A 256 7.70 6.49 -19.29
C SER A 256 7.00 5.25 -18.74
N TYR A 257 6.45 4.42 -19.63
CA TYR A 257 5.87 3.12 -19.28
C TYR A 257 6.81 2.31 -18.38
N ASN A 258 8.06 2.07 -18.83
CA ASN A 258 9.00 1.22 -18.08
C ASN A 258 9.24 1.73 -16.67
N ARG A 259 9.39 3.06 -16.50
CA ARG A 259 9.63 3.65 -15.17
C ARG A 259 8.43 3.47 -14.25
N VAL A 260 7.21 3.61 -14.76
CA VAL A 260 5.98 3.39 -13.98
C VAL A 260 5.80 1.90 -13.67
N TYR A 261 5.94 1.03 -14.67
CA TYR A 261 5.77 -0.41 -14.51
C TYR A 261 6.77 -1.01 -13.51
N GLU A 262 8.05 -0.60 -13.56
CA GLU A 262 9.05 -1.01 -12.56
C GLU A 262 8.67 -0.52 -11.15
N ALA A 263 8.23 0.72 -11.02
CA ALA A 263 7.85 1.31 -9.74
C ALA A 263 6.63 0.66 -9.07
N GLY A 264 5.79 -0.03 -9.85
CA GLY A 264 4.66 -0.80 -9.33
C GLY A 264 5.02 -2.14 -8.71
N THR A 265 6.29 -2.54 -8.73
CA THR A 265 6.74 -3.81 -8.13
C THR A 265 6.70 -3.71 -6.61
N GLU A 266 6.25 -4.76 -5.93
CA GLU A 266 6.37 -4.84 -4.47
C GLU A 266 7.85 -4.75 -4.05
N GLY A 267 8.12 -3.94 -3.01
CA GLY A 267 9.49 -3.67 -2.55
C GLY A 267 10.35 -2.86 -3.53
N TYR A 268 9.77 -2.17 -4.52
CA TYR A 268 10.51 -1.31 -5.41
C TYR A 268 11.27 -0.20 -4.66
N ILE A 269 12.51 0.04 -5.08
CA ILE A 269 13.36 1.13 -4.58
C ILE A 269 13.83 1.95 -5.79
N ASP A 270 13.52 3.26 -5.81
CA ASP A 270 14.07 4.20 -6.80
C ASP A 270 15.54 4.51 -6.45
N ALA A 271 16.42 3.55 -6.77
CA ALA A 271 17.83 3.52 -6.41
C ALA A 271 18.68 4.52 -7.23
N THR A 272 18.31 5.79 -7.14
CA THR A 272 19.06 6.93 -7.68
C THR A 272 20.48 6.99 -7.11
N ASP A 273 21.36 7.76 -7.76
CA ASP A 273 22.73 7.95 -7.25
C ASP A 273 22.74 8.60 -5.87
N ALA A 274 21.78 9.50 -5.59
CA ALA A 274 21.63 10.12 -4.28
C ALA A 274 21.15 9.13 -3.21
N TYR A 275 20.19 8.25 -3.54
CA TYR A 275 19.79 7.14 -2.68
C TYR A 275 21.00 6.28 -2.30
N LYS A 276 21.74 5.83 -3.32
CA LYS A 276 22.91 4.96 -3.13
C LYS A 276 23.99 5.63 -2.29
N ALA A 277 24.25 6.93 -2.52
CA ALA A 277 25.23 7.69 -1.75
C ALA A 277 24.85 7.79 -0.26
N LEU A 278 23.56 8.02 0.04
CA LEU A 278 23.07 8.11 1.41
C LEU A 278 23.12 6.74 2.11
N ALA A 279 22.69 5.67 1.44
CA ALA A 279 22.79 4.31 1.97
C ALA A 279 24.25 3.91 2.24
N GLN A 280 25.16 4.20 1.31
CA GLN A 280 26.60 3.94 1.47
C GLN A 280 27.21 4.74 2.62
N PHE A 281 26.75 5.96 2.86
CA PHE A 281 27.18 6.76 4.00
C PHE A 281 26.81 6.08 5.32
N PHE A 282 25.57 5.62 5.48
CA PHE A 282 25.16 4.89 6.69
C PHE A 282 25.96 3.60 6.88
N MET A 283 26.24 2.86 5.81
CA MET A 283 27.05 1.65 5.90
C MET A 283 28.49 1.95 6.35
N ARG A 284 29.13 2.98 5.80
CA ARG A 284 30.55 3.28 6.05
C ARG A 284 30.78 4.03 7.36
N GLU A 285 30.00 5.06 7.61
CA GLU A 285 30.22 5.97 8.73
C GLU A 285 29.49 5.51 9.99
N HIS A 286 28.40 4.75 9.87
CA HIS A 286 27.60 4.28 11.01
C HIS A 286 27.60 2.75 11.18
N GLY A 287 28.27 2.02 10.30
CA GLY A 287 28.41 0.56 10.40
C GLY A 287 27.09 -0.19 10.20
N CYS A 288 26.10 0.44 9.57
CA CYS A 288 24.85 -0.21 9.22
C CYS A 288 25.10 -1.35 8.22
N ASP A 289 24.40 -2.47 8.39
CA ASP A 289 24.29 -3.44 7.30
C ASP A 289 23.41 -2.89 6.16
N VAL A 290 23.33 -3.64 5.07
CA VAL A 290 22.62 -3.22 3.85
C VAL A 290 21.13 -3.02 4.10
N LEU A 291 20.49 -3.88 4.90
CA LEU A 291 19.06 -3.80 5.18
C LEU A 291 18.77 -2.58 6.05
N LYS A 292 19.53 -2.41 7.13
CA LYS A 292 19.36 -1.26 8.02
C LYS A 292 19.61 0.07 7.30
N ALA A 293 20.61 0.13 6.42
CA ALA A 293 20.86 1.32 5.61
C ALA A 293 19.72 1.59 4.62
N ALA A 294 19.17 0.55 3.99
CA ALA A 294 18.02 0.67 3.09
C ALA A 294 16.77 1.14 3.84
N ASP A 295 16.51 0.61 5.04
CA ASP A 295 15.38 1.01 5.90
C ASP A 295 15.48 2.50 6.27
N ILE A 296 16.66 2.96 6.74
CA ILE A 296 16.84 4.36 7.11
C ILE A 296 16.58 5.30 5.92
N VAL A 297 17.10 4.97 4.74
CA VAL A 297 16.85 5.78 3.53
C VAL A 297 15.40 5.69 3.07
N GLY A 298 14.76 4.52 3.23
CA GLY A 298 13.35 4.30 2.95
C GLY A 298 12.43 5.17 3.83
N GLU A 299 12.70 5.25 5.13
CA GLU A 299 11.95 6.12 6.04
C GLU A 299 12.10 7.61 5.66
N ILE A 300 13.32 8.04 5.29
CA ILE A 300 13.52 9.41 4.80
C ILE A 300 12.77 9.63 3.49
N LEU A 301 12.74 8.65 2.58
CA LEU A 301 11.96 8.73 1.35
C LEU A 301 10.46 8.92 1.64
N ILE A 302 9.90 8.10 2.53
CA ILE A 302 8.49 8.19 2.94
C ILE A 302 8.19 9.56 3.54
N LEU A 303 9.04 10.05 4.44
CA LEU A 303 8.93 11.37 5.06
C LEU A 303 8.88 12.47 4.00
N LEU A 304 9.84 12.47 3.06
CA LEU A 304 9.92 13.50 2.02
C LEU A 304 8.73 13.42 1.05
N GLN A 305 8.32 12.21 0.65
CA GLN A 305 7.16 12.02 -0.24
C GLN A 305 5.86 12.53 0.39
N ASN A 306 5.68 12.39 1.70
CA ASN A 306 4.55 12.91 2.47
C ASN A 306 4.62 14.44 2.75
N GLY A 307 5.54 15.16 2.10
CA GLY A 307 5.71 16.60 2.25
C GLY A 307 6.52 17.03 3.48
N GLY A 308 7.19 16.08 4.13
CA GLY A 308 8.12 16.37 5.21
C GLY A 308 9.34 17.15 4.72
N ASN A 309 9.99 17.85 5.63
CA ASN A 309 11.08 18.77 5.35
C ASN A 309 12.43 18.25 5.87
N MET A 310 13.50 18.95 5.50
CA MET A 310 14.87 18.54 5.86
C MET A 310 15.14 18.52 7.37
N GLN A 311 14.47 19.38 8.13
CA GLN A 311 14.64 19.43 9.59
C GLN A 311 14.05 18.18 10.24
N GLU A 312 12.88 17.73 9.79
CA GLU A 312 12.26 16.48 10.26
C GLU A 312 13.12 15.25 9.90
N ALA A 313 13.73 15.25 8.70
CA ALA A 313 14.69 14.19 8.32
C ALA A 313 15.93 14.17 9.24
N VAL A 314 16.42 15.34 9.68
CA VAL A 314 17.53 15.44 10.63
C VAL A 314 17.10 14.99 12.03
N GLU A 315 15.90 15.34 12.46
CA GLU A 315 15.34 14.92 13.75
C GLU A 315 15.19 13.40 13.83
N TYR A 316 14.65 12.78 12.79
CA TYR A 316 14.60 11.31 12.67
C TYR A 316 15.98 10.66 12.80
N LEU A 317 17.00 11.23 12.15
CA LEU A 317 18.37 10.71 12.25
C LEU A 317 18.99 10.90 13.64
N ASP A 318 18.64 11.99 14.34
CA ASP A 318 19.08 12.23 15.71
C ASP A 318 18.43 11.25 16.70
N GLU A 319 17.15 10.93 16.53
CA GLU A 319 16.44 9.91 17.31
C GLU A 319 17.10 8.53 17.18
N LEU A 320 17.59 8.20 15.98
CA LEU A 320 18.39 6.99 15.73
C LEU A 320 19.82 7.07 16.30
N GLY A 321 20.22 8.21 16.84
CA GLY A 321 21.56 8.48 17.35
C GLY A 321 22.63 8.63 16.27
N LEU A 322 22.24 8.86 15.01
CA LEU A 322 23.13 8.99 13.86
C LEU A 322 23.71 10.41 13.73
N MET A 323 23.21 11.38 14.50
CA MET A 323 23.68 12.78 14.49
C MET A 323 24.63 13.12 15.65
N LYS A 324 25.03 12.15 16.49
CA LYS A 324 25.83 12.38 17.70
C LYS A 324 27.28 12.82 17.47
N ASP A 325 27.84 12.54 16.29
CA ASP A 325 29.20 12.94 15.90
C ASP A 325 29.12 14.15 14.97
N ASP A 326 29.62 15.30 15.41
CA ASP A 326 29.55 16.57 14.67
C ASP A 326 30.09 16.46 13.23
N ARG A 327 31.16 15.68 13.00
CA ARG A 327 31.75 15.55 11.66
C ARG A 327 30.85 14.74 10.74
N LYS A 328 30.23 13.68 11.26
CA LYS A 328 29.27 12.86 10.50
C LYS A 328 27.98 13.62 10.25
N ALA A 329 27.51 14.37 11.25
CA ALA A 329 26.35 15.26 11.15
C ALA A 329 26.54 16.35 10.09
N GLU A 330 27.74 16.94 9.98
CA GLU A 330 28.04 17.88 8.90
C GLU A 330 28.12 17.19 7.52
N ALA A 331 28.68 15.99 7.46
CA ALA A 331 28.89 15.24 6.21
C ALA A 331 27.58 14.71 5.59
N ILE A 332 26.55 14.42 6.39
CA ILE A 332 25.28 13.88 5.90
C ILE A 332 24.37 14.94 5.25
N VAL A 333 24.47 16.21 5.68
CA VAL A 333 23.64 17.32 5.17
C VAL A 333 23.67 17.44 3.64
N PRO A 334 24.83 17.49 2.95
CA PRO A 334 24.84 17.56 1.48
C PRO A 334 24.24 16.32 0.80
N LEU A 335 24.34 15.14 1.41
CA LEU A 335 23.74 13.91 0.88
C LEU A 335 22.21 13.96 0.97
N LEU A 336 21.68 14.43 2.11
CA LEU A 336 20.26 14.64 2.32
C LEU A 336 19.68 15.67 1.34
N ILE A 337 20.38 16.79 1.11
CA ILE A 337 19.98 17.80 0.11
C ILE A 337 19.96 17.20 -1.30
N ALA A 338 20.99 16.44 -1.68
CA ALA A 338 21.03 15.77 -2.97
C ALA A 338 19.87 14.79 -3.14
N PHE A 339 19.57 14.01 -2.09
CA PHE A 339 18.49 13.04 -2.09
C PHE A 339 17.13 13.72 -2.29
N ASN A 340 16.80 14.72 -1.46
CA ASN A 340 15.57 15.50 -1.62
C ASN A 340 15.41 16.10 -3.03
N ASN A 341 16.48 16.71 -3.56
CA ASN A 341 16.43 17.35 -4.88
C ASN A 341 16.25 16.38 -6.04
N SER A 342 16.61 15.10 -5.85
CA SER A 342 16.45 14.03 -6.84
C SER A 342 15.19 13.19 -6.66
N THR A 343 14.48 13.34 -5.53
CA THR A 343 13.30 12.55 -5.18
C THR A 343 12.06 13.09 -5.88
N HIS A 344 11.21 12.19 -6.37
CA HIS A 344 9.90 12.55 -6.93
C HIS A 344 8.92 12.76 -5.77
N LEU A 345 8.48 14.01 -5.57
CA LEU A 345 7.66 14.37 -4.41
C LEU A 345 6.18 14.46 -4.81
N TRP A 346 5.30 13.90 -3.98
CA TRP A 346 3.86 13.91 -4.23
C TRP A 346 3.24 15.32 -4.19
N PRO A 347 3.63 16.24 -3.27
CA PRO A 347 3.14 17.62 -3.30
C PRO A 347 3.46 18.33 -4.63
N LEU A 348 4.57 17.92 -5.26
CA LEU A 348 5.01 18.41 -6.56
C LEU A 348 4.48 17.57 -7.74
N LYS A 349 3.42 16.77 -7.54
CA LYS A 349 2.79 15.92 -8.57
C LYS A 349 3.79 15.03 -9.30
N GLY A 350 4.74 14.47 -8.56
CA GLY A 350 5.78 13.57 -9.05
C GLY A 350 6.94 14.27 -9.75
N TYR A 351 7.08 15.59 -9.66
CA TYR A 351 8.32 16.25 -10.06
C TYR A 351 9.38 16.17 -8.96
N THR A 352 10.65 16.19 -9.37
CA THR A 352 11.75 16.44 -8.45
C THR A 352 11.97 17.93 -8.26
N PRO A 353 12.40 18.40 -7.07
CA PRO A 353 12.73 19.81 -6.85
C PRO A 353 13.77 20.33 -7.86
N ALA A 354 14.80 19.54 -8.18
CA ALA A 354 15.82 19.93 -9.16
C ALA A 354 15.23 20.19 -10.55
N LYS A 355 14.27 19.37 -10.99
CA LYS A 355 13.63 19.52 -12.31
C LYS A 355 12.76 20.76 -12.39
N LEU A 356 12.06 21.12 -11.31
CA LEU A 356 11.28 22.36 -11.26
C LEU A 356 12.18 23.59 -11.20
N MET A 357 13.23 23.58 -10.38
CA MET A 357 14.20 24.67 -10.31
C MET A 357 14.85 24.96 -11.68
N ALA A 358 15.24 23.92 -12.42
CA ALA A 358 15.80 24.06 -13.76
C ALA A 358 14.82 24.71 -14.75
N LYS A 359 13.50 24.43 -14.62
CA LYS A 359 12.45 25.05 -15.45
C LYS A 359 12.20 26.52 -15.10
N SER A 360 12.39 26.92 -13.84
CA SER A 360 12.17 28.30 -13.38
C SER A 360 13.28 29.29 -13.76
N GLY A 361 14.35 28.83 -14.42
CA GLY A 361 15.45 29.70 -14.88
C GLY A 361 16.32 30.29 -13.77
N ARG A 362 16.07 29.95 -12.49
CA ARG A 362 16.92 30.30 -11.35
C ARG A 362 17.87 29.13 -11.09
N GLY A 363 18.98 29.12 -11.81
CA GLY A 363 20.08 28.19 -11.56
C GLY A 363 20.76 28.45 -10.21
N LYS A 364 21.17 27.35 -9.58
CA LYS A 364 21.82 27.16 -8.27
C LYS A 364 20.86 26.84 -7.12
N VAL A 365 21.07 25.62 -6.60
CA VAL A 365 20.81 25.11 -5.24
C VAL A 365 20.17 26.16 -4.35
N ILE A 366 18.95 25.92 -3.84
CA ILE A 366 18.41 26.72 -2.72
C ILE A 366 19.50 26.71 -1.65
N PRO A 367 20.19 27.84 -1.39
CA PRO A 367 21.20 27.87 -0.36
C PRO A 367 20.50 27.58 0.95
N PHE A 368 21.08 26.69 1.76
CA PHE A 368 20.58 26.30 3.07
C PHE A 368 20.32 27.51 4.02
N GLU A 369 20.85 28.68 3.66
CA GLU A 369 20.62 29.96 4.35
C GLU A 369 19.22 30.55 4.15
N GLU A 370 18.45 30.20 3.11
CA GLU A 370 17.06 30.67 2.95
C GLU A 370 16.04 29.85 3.77
N VAL A 371 16.40 28.65 4.23
CA VAL A 371 15.58 27.82 5.14
C VAL A 371 15.81 28.20 6.60
N ARG A 372 16.97 28.80 6.93
CA ARG A 372 17.24 29.34 8.26
C ARG A 372 16.72 30.77 8.38
N ARG A 373 15.45 30.88 8.78
CA ARG A 373 14.77 32.09 9.27
C ARG A 373 14.28 33.05 8.17
N HIS A 374 13.05 32.85 7.73
CA HIS A 374 12.18 34.03 7.62
C HIS A 374 11.95 34.56 9.04
N LYS A 375 12.85 35.44 9.52
CA LYS A 375 12.52 36.33 10.63
C LYS A 375 11.35 37.16 10.15
N VAL A 376 10.15 36.81 10.58
CA VAL A 376 8.96 37.63 10.36
C VAL A 376 9.29 39.02 10.89
N GLY A 377 9.29 40.03 10.02
CA GLY A 377 9.58 41.39 10.41
C GLY A 377 8.55 41.87 11.42
N ARG A 378 8.94 42.65 12.43
CA ARG A 378 8.02 43.18 13.46
C ARG A 378 6.73 43.80 12.89
N ASN A 379 6.79 44.33 11.66
CA ASN A 379 5.65 44.97 11.02
C ASN A 379 4.92 44.11 9.97
N ASP A 380 5.40 42.91 9.67
CA ASP A 380 4.79 42.01 8.68
C ASP A 380 3.51 41.36 9.25
N PRO A 381 2.58 40.89 8.39
CA PRO A 381 1.43 40.11 8.83
C PRO A 381 1.87 38.90 9.66
N CYS A 382 1.23 38.68 10.79
CA CYS A 382 1.59 37.61 11.71
C CYS A 382 1.24 36.24 11.10
N PRO A 383 2.18 35.26 11.10
CA PRO A 383 1.99 33.95 10.46
C PRO A 383 0.89 33.10 11.11
N CYS A 384 0.41 33.44 12.32
CA CYS A 384 -0.70 32.76 12.98
C CYS A 384 -2.09 33.06 12.37
N GLY A 385 -2.16 33.77 11.24
CA GLY A 385 -3.41 34.09 10.55
C GLY A 385 -4.30 35.13 11.23
N SER A 386 -3.80 35.85 12.25
CA SER A 386 -4.62 36.82 13.01
C SER A 386 -4.95 38.13 12.29
N GLY A 387 -4.33 38.36 11.12
CA GLY A 387 -4.42 39.62 10.37
C GLY A 387 -3.72 40.82 11.02
N LYS A 388 -3.06 40.65 12.18
CA LYS A 388 -2.31 41.69 12.88
C LYS A 388 -0.83 41.68 12.48
N LYS A 389 -0.13 42.82 12.67
CA LYS A 389 1.34 42.87 12.54
C LYS A 389 2.00 41.98 13.58
N TYR A 390 3.09 41.29 13.25
CA TYR A 390 3.76 40.31 14.12
C TYR A 390 4.11 40.85 15.51
N LYS A 391 4.59 42.10 15.60
CA LYS A 391 4.86 42.78 16.89
C LYS A 391 3.66 42.95 17.82
N ASN A 392 2.45 42.92 17.27
CA ASN A 392 1.20 43.09 18.03
C ASN A 392 0.49 41.74 18.25
N CYS A 393 1.14 40.61 17.94
CA CYS A 393 0.53 39.29 18.02
C CYS A 393 1.48 38.27 18.67
N CYS A 394 2.25 37.50 17.90
CA CYS A 394 3.07 36.41 18.43
C CYS A 394 4.45 36.83 18.94
N LEU A 395 4.95 38.02 18.59
CA LEU A 395 6.31 38.44 18.97
C LEU A 395 6.58 38.36 20.49
N HIS A 396 5.63 38.78 21.32
CA HIS A 396 5.79 38.72 22.78
C HIS A 396 5.59 37.32 23.38
N LYS A 397 5.04 36.38 22.60
CA LYS A 397 4.89 34.97 22.98
C LYS A 397 6.13 34.16 22.63
N ASP A 398 6.92 34.63 21.66
CA ASP A 398 8.16 33.99 21.21
C ASP A 398 9.39 34.47 22.01
N GLU A 399 9.26 35.52 22.84
CA GLU A 399 10.32 36.10 23.69
C GLU A 399 10.27 35.62 25.17
N ASN A 400 9.33 34.74 25.53
CA ASN A 400 9.23 34.04 26.82
C ASN A 400 9.20 32.53 26.58
#